data_AF-A0A7V8BMY0-F1
#
_entry.id   AF-A0A7V8BMY0-F1
#
_cell.length_a   1.000
_cell.length_b   1.000
_cell.length_c   1.000
_cell.angle_alpha   90.00
_cell.angle_beta   90.00
_cell.angle_gamma   90.00
#
_symmetry.space_group_name_H-M   'P 1'
#
loop_
_entity.id
_entity.type
_entity.pdbx_description
1 polymer ?
#
loop_
_entity_poly.entity_id
_entity_poly.type
_entity_poly.pdbx_seq_one_letter_code
_entity_poly.pdbx_strand_id
1 'polypeptide(L)'
;MEVLIPGVLILHIFSMLMWFGSILIQYVFLSDIMDGHTSENTKLWSMDLIGRMNKTILNIGLILAIITGVSLIFIHGAEWFRPRTHVHIKITLGLIAAGLSHMAMARFRKANELVRKENPTAADLTRFAGLMGSWKLFTTITLVVLATIVITAVFKFGL
;
A
#
# COMPACT_ATOMS: atom_id res chain seq x y z
N MET A 1 29.97 11.53 6.34
CA MET A 1 29.15 10.30 6.14
C MET A 1 28.27 9.97 7.34
N GLU A 2 28.70 10.27 8.57
CA GLU A 2 27.98 9.90 9.82
C GLU A 2 26.56 10.48 9.96
N VAL A 3 26.27 11.66 9.37
CA VAL A 3 24.94 12.29 9.42
C VAL A 3 24.00 11.80 8.29
N LEU A 4 24.56 11.24 7.21
CA LEU A 4 23.79 10.84 6.04
C LEU A 4 22.98 9.55 6.29
N ILE A 5 23.55 8.62 7.05
CA ILE A 5 22.94 7.31 7.36
C ILE A 5 21.67 7.46 8.21
N PRO A 6 21.67 8.22 9.33
CA PRO A 6 20.46 8.43 10.12
C PRO A 6 19.36 9.14 9.32
N GLY A 7 19.71 10.14 8.51
CA GLY A 7 18.75 10.90 7.70
C GLY A 7 18.00 10.03 6.69
N VAL A 8 18.73 9.21 5.92
CA VAL A 8 18.11 8.30 4.95
C VAL A 8 17.25 7.23 5.62
N LEU A 9 17.70 6.71 6.77
CA LEU A 9 16.92 5.72 7.54
C LEU A 9 15.62 6.31 8.08
N ILE A 10 15.65 7.51 8.66
CA ILE A 10 14.45 8.21 9.15
C ILE A 10 13.48 8.45 8.00
N LEU A 11 13.98 8.94 6.85
CA LEU A 11 13.14 9.17 5.68
C LEU A 11 12.54 7.86 5.14
N HIS A 12 13.29 6.75 5.16
CA HIS A 12 12.78 5.44 4.77
C HIS A 12 11.64 4.98 5.67
N ILE A 13 11.82 5.06 6.99
CA ILE A 13 10.78 4.70 7.97
C ILE A 13 9.54 5.56 7.78
N PHE A 14 9.70 6.88 7.67
CA PHE A 14 8.59 7.80 7.44
C PHE A 14 7.82 7.47 6.14
N SER A 15 8.54 7.19 5.05
CA SER A 15 7.95 6.84 3.76
C SER A 15 7.19 5.51 3.81
N MET A 16 7.72 4.52 4.52
CA MET A 16 7.05 3.24 4.79
C MET A 16 5.78 3.44 5.62
N LEU A 17 5.79 4.32 6.63
CA LEU A 17 4.60 4.64 7.43
C LEU A 17 3.53 5.35 6.61
N MET A 18 3.90 6.30 5.74
CA MET A 18 2.97 6.95 4.81
C MET A 18 2.32 5.93 3.87
N TRP A 19 3.13 5.03 3.30
CA TRP A 19 2.66 3.99 2.39
C TRP A 19 1.71 3.01 3.10
N PHE A 20 2.13 2.45 4.23
CA PHE A 20 1.33 1.52 5.03
C PHE A 20 0.05 2.17 5.56
N GLY A 21 0.14 3.36 6.14
CA GLY A 21 -1.01 4.09 6.66
C GLY A 21 -2.04 4.41 5.58
N SER A 22 -1.60 4.75 4.36
CA SER A 22 -2.50 4.97 3.23
C SER A 22 -3.25 3.70 2.82
N ILE A 23 -2.59 2.54 2.83
CA ILE A 23 -3.24 1.25 2.53
C ILE A 23 -4.24 0.88 3.65
N LEU A 24 -3.88 1.13 4.91
CA LEU A 24 -4.76 0.86 6.05
C LEU A 24 -6.04 1.70 6.00
N ILE A 25 -5.91 3.00 5.73
CA ILE A 25 -7.06 3.89 5.59
C ILE A 25 -7.96 3.44 4.43
N GLN A 26 -7.37 3.04 3.29
CA GLN A 26 -8.14 2.47 2.18
C GLN A 26 -8.90 1.22 2.57
N TYR A 27 -8.29 0.33 3.34
CA TYR A 27 -8.95 -0.89 3.83
C TYR A 27 -10.14 -0.59 4.72
N VAL A 28 -10.01 0.37 5.64
CA VAL A 28 -11.10 0.79 6.55
C VAL A 28 -12.29 1.33 5.74
N PHE A 29 -12.07 2.34 4.90
CA PHE A 29 -13.14 2.92 4.09
C PHE A 29 -13.75 1.92 3.10
N LEU A 30 -12.94 1.00 2.55
CA LEU A 30 -13.43 -0.04 1.66
C LEU A 30 -14.34 -1.03 2.40
N SER A 31 -14.01 -1.38 3.64
CA SER A 31 -14.85 -2.23 4.47
C SER A 31 -16.18 -1.54 4.76
N ASP A 32 -16.14 -0.27 5.16
CA ASP A 32 -17.35 0.53 5.42
C ASP A 32 -18.28 0.62 4.19
N ILE A 33 -17.70 0.84 2.99
CA ILE A 33 -18.46 0.89 1.74
C ILE A 33 -19.08 -0.47 1.40
N MET A 34 -18.34 -1.56 1.62
CA MET A 34 -18.79 -2.92 1.26
C MET A 34 -19.83 -3.47 2.23
N ASP A 35 -19.74 -3.13 3.50
CA ASP A 35 -20.65 -3.64 4.53
C ASP A 35 -22.02 -2.92 4.46
N GLY A 36 -22.17 -1.91 3.60
CA GLY A 36 -23.46 -1.25 3.34
C GLY A 36 -23.90 -0.27 4.42
N HIS A 37 -23.01 0.09 5.35
CA HIS A 37 -23.29 0.99 6.47
C HIS A 37 -23.27 2.48 6.08
N THR A 38 -22.93 2.81 4.83
CA THR A 38 -22.68 4.18 4.40
C THR A 38 -23.73 4.69 3.41
N SER A 39 -24.20 5.93 3.64
CA SER A 39 -25.02 6.65 2.66
C SER A 39 -24.30 6.84 1.31
N GLU A 40 -25.04 7.07 0.23
CA GLU A 40 -24.47 7.28 -1.11
C GLU A 40 -23.49 8.47 -1.16
N ASN A 41 -23.82 9.56 -0.46
CA ASN A 41 -22.93 10.73 -0.33
C ASN A 41 -21.63 10.37 0.42
N THR A 42 -21.71 9.56 1.48
CA THR A 42 -20.54 9.08 2.22
C THR A 42 -19.66 8.18 1.35
N LYS A 43 -20.26 7.32 0.52
CA LYS A 43 -19.55 6.47 -0.43
C LYS A 43 -18.79 7.30 -1.47
N LEU A 44 -19.43 8.28 -2.09
CA LEU A 44 -18.80 9.18 -3.06
C LEU A 44 -17.64 9.97 -2.45
N TRP A 45 -17.85 10.53 -1.25
CA TRP A 45 -16.79 11.24 -0.52
C TRP A 45 -15.61 10.34 -0.18
N SER A 46 -15.88 9.12 0.29
CA SER A 46 -14.84 8.14 0.64
C SER A 46 -14.03 7.73 -0.58
N MET A 47 -14.69 7.48 -1.71
CA MET A 47 -14.00 7.17 -2.97
C MET A 47 -13.15 8.34 -3.47
N ASP A 48 -13.63 9.58 -3.34
CA ASP A 48 -12.85 10.76 -3.72
C ASP A 48 -11.65 11.00 -2.80
N LEU A 49 -11.83 10.82 -1.48
CA LEU A 49 -10.74 10.87 -0.51
C LEU A 49 -9.67 9.83 -0.82
N ILE A 50 -10.06 8.58 -1.04
CA ILE A 50 -9.15 7.49 -1.42
C ILE A 50 -8.42 7.85 -2.72
N GLY A 51 -9.14 8.39 -3.72
CA GLY A 51 -8.54 8.86 -4.97
C GLY A 51 -7.46 9.92 -4.78
N ARG A 52 -7.67 10.88 -3.87
CA ARG A 52 -6.67 11.90 -3.52
C ARG A 52 -5.47 11.31 -2.79
N MET A 53 -5.72 10.52 -1.75
CA MET A 53 -4.67 9.83 -0.98
C MET A 53 -3.78 8.96 -1.87
N ASN A 54 -4.38 8.31 -2.86
CA ASN A 54 -3.69 7.46 -3.80
C ASN A 54 -2.74 8.24 -4.70
N LYS A 55 -3.15 9.40 -5.20
CA LYS A 55 -2.32 10.26 -6.04
C LYS A 55 -1.16 10.89 -5.26
N THR A 56 -1.37 11.24 -3.99
CA THR A 56 -0.39 11.94 -3.17
C THR A 56 0.34 10.97 -2.24
N ILE A 57 -0.29 10.61 -1.12
CA ILE A 57 0.34 9.91 0.00
C ILE A 57 0.86 8.52 -0.39
N LEU A 58 0.04 7.69 -1.06
CA LEU A 58 0.42 6.32 -1.38
C LEU A 58 1.60 6.27 -2.35
N ASN A 59 1.49 6.95 -3.49
CA ASN A 59 2.53 6.91 -4.52
C ASN A 59 3.81 7.60 -4.06
N ILE A 60 3.73 8.76 -3.40
CA ILE A 60 4.90 9.46 -2.87
C ILE A 60 5.57 8.61 -1.78
N GLY A 61 4.79 8.07 -0.85
CA GLY A 61 5.31 7.18 0.20
C GLY A 61 6.00 5.95 -0.37
N LEU A 62 5.38 5.28 -1.35
CA LEU A 62 5.97 4.11 -2.03
C LEU A 62 7.27 4.46 -2.76
N ILE A 63 7.27 5.53 -3.57
CA ILE A 63 8.45 5.95 -4.34
C ILE A 63 9.59 6.32 -3.40
N LEU A 64 9.32 7.13 -2.37
CA LEU A 64 10.33 7.50 -1.39
C LEU A 64 10.84 6.29 -0.61
N ALA A 65 9.97 5.34 -0.24
CA ALA A 65 10.37 4.10 0.42
C ALA A 65 11.31 3.27 -0.47
N ILE A 66 11.02 3.14 -1.77
CA ILE A 66 11.89 2.44 -2.72
C ILE A 66 13.23 3.16 -2.85
N ILE A 67 13.22 4.47 -3.14
CA ILE A 67 14.44 5.25 -3.34
C ILE A 67 15.33 5.18 -2.10
N THR A 68 14.78 5.45 -0.92
CA THR A 68 15.54 5.42 0.34
C THR A 68 16.00 4.02 0.70
N GLY A 69 15.19 2.98 0.44
CA GLY A 69 15.58 1.59 0.67
C GLY A 69 16.73 1.15 -0.23
N VAL A 70 16.70 1.54 -1.50
CA VAL A 70 17.80 1.33 -2.45
C VAL A 70 19.04 2.11 -2.04
N SER A 71 18.90 3.37 -1.65
CA SER A 71 20.01 4.18 -1.14
C SER A 71 20.68 3.54 0.08
N LEU A 72 19.91 2.94 1.00
CA LEU A 72 20.48 2.21 2.14
C LEU A 72 21.32 1.02 1.70
N ILE A 73 20.96 0.34 0.60
CA ILE A 73 21.77 -0.74 0.00
C ILE A 73 23.13 -0.20 -0.46
N PHE A 74 23.12 0.92 -1.19
CA PHE A 74 24.35 1.53 -1.69
C PHE A 74 25.24 2.08 -0.56
N ILE A 75 24.65 2.67 0.48
CA ILE A 75 25.40 3.26 1.60
C ILE A 75 26.05 2.18 2.49
N HIS A 76 25.37 1.06 2.75
CA HIS A 76 25.92 -0.01 3.59
C HIS A 76 26.79 -1.01 2.81
N GLY A 77 26.75 -0.96 1.47
CA GLY A 77 27.46 -1.86 0.58
C GLY A 77 26.79 -3.23 0.44
N ALA A 78 26.92 -3.86 -0.73
CA ALA A 78 26.32 -5.16 -1.02
C ALA A 78 26.84 -6.30 -0.10
N GLU A 79 28.04 -6.13 0.47
CA GLU A 79 28.65 -7.07 1.41
C GLU A 79 27.85 -7.19 2.72
N TRP A 80 27.17 -6.12 3.13
CA TRP A 80 26.27 -6.13 4.28
C TRP A 80 25.04 -7.01 4.06
N PHE A 81 24.61 -7.18 2.80
CA PHE A 81 23.41 -7.94 2.42
C PHE A 81 23.70 -9.43 2.22
N ARG A 82 24.88 -9.79 1.69
CA ARG A 82 25.27 -11.18 1.37
C ARG A 82 25.00 -12.20 2.50
N PRO A 83 25.40 -11.98 3.76
CA PRO A 83 25.15 -12.95 4.84
C PRO A 83 23.74 -12.83 5.43
N ARG A 84 22.93 -11.87 4.99
CA ARG A 84 21.66 -11.50 5.63
C ARG A 84 20.46 -11.88 4.77
N THR A 85 20.23 -13.18 4.60
CA THR A 85 19.08 -13.76 3.85
C THR A 85 17.74 -13.12 4.23
N HIS A 86 17.57 -12.72 5.49
CA HIS A 86 16.37 -12.04 5.97
C HIS A 86 16.12 -10.67 5.34
N VAL A 87 17.16 -9.96 4.93
CA VAL A 87 17.03 -8.69 4.22
C VAL A 87 16.54 -8.92 2.80
N HIS A 88 17.04 -9.96 2.11
CA HIS A 88 16.53 -10.36 0.80
C HIS A 88 15.04 -10.72 0.85
N ILE A 89 14.62 -11.49 1.86
CA ILE A 89 13.20 -11.83 2.08
C ILE A 89 12.36 -10.55 2.27
N LYS A 90 12.82 -9.59 3.08
CA LYS A 90 12.11 -8.33 3.30
C LYS A 90 11.97 -7.50 2.02
N ILE A 91 13.03 -7.42 1.21
CA ILE A 91 13.00 -6.73 -0.08
C ILE A 91 11.99 -7.41 -1.01
N THR A 92 12.04 -8.75 -1.14
CA THR A 92 11.09 -9.50 -1.96
C THR A 92 9.65 -9.28 -1.51
N LEU A 93 9.37 -9.37 -0.20
CA LEU A 93 8.04 -9.09 0.35
C LEU A 93 7.60 -7.65 0.10
N GLY A 94 8.52 -6.67 0.21
CA GLY A 94 8.26 -5.27 -0.12
C GLY A 94 7.88 -5.07 -1.59
N LEU A 95 8.59 -5.71 -2.50
CA LEU A 95 8.27 -5.68 -3.94
C LEU A 95 6.92 -6.34 -4.24
N ILE A 96 6.61 -7.46 -3.59
CA ILE A 96 5.29 -8.11 -3.68
C ILE A 96 4.20 -7.16 -3.19
N ALA A 97 4.37 -6.52 -2.03
CA ALA A 97 3.41 -5.55 -1.50
C ALA A 97 3.22 -4.34 -2.43
N ALA A 98 4.28 -3.85 -3.07
CA ALA A 98 4.21 -2.77 -4.05
C ALA A 98 3.40 -3.19 -5.29
N GLY A 99 3.66 -4.39 -5.82
CA GLY A 99 2.91 -4.96 -6.93
C GLY A 99 1.43 -5.15 -6.61
N LEU A 100 1.11 -5.72 -5.45
CA LEU A 100 -0.26 -5.90 -4.97
C LEU A 100 -0.99 -4.56 -4.77
N SER A 101 -0.31 -3.56 -4.21
CA SER A 101 -0.83 -2.18 -4.09
C SER A 101 -1.17 -1.58 -5.45
N HIS A 102 -0.31 -1.80 -6.45
CA HIS A 102 -0.56 -1.32 -7.81
C HIS A 102 -1.76 -2.03 -8.46
N MET A 103 -1.89 -3.34 -8.25
CA MET A 103 -3.05 -4.11 -8.73
C MET A 103 -4.35 -3.65 -8.06
N ALA A 104 -4.34 -3.46 -6.74
CA ALA A 104 -5.44 -2.88 -5.95
C ALA A 104 -5.89 -1.53 -6.54
N MET A 105 -4.92 -0.65 -6.80
CA MET A 105 -5.15 0.67 -7.39
C MET A 105 -5.81 0.61 -8.77
N ALA A 106 -5.36 -0.31 -9.62
CA ALA A 106 -5.92 -0.47 -10.95
C ALA A 106 -7.40 -0.91 -10.89
N ARG A 107 -7.78 -1.70 -9.88
CA ARG A 107 -9.17 -2.09 -9.63
C ARG A 107 -9.99 -0.93 -9.08
N PHE A 108 -9.44 -0.17 -8.14
CA PHE A 108 -10.06 1.05 -7.60
C PHE A 108 -10.40 2.05 -8.70
N ARG A 109 -9.45 2.38 -9.60
CA ARG A 109 -9.69 3.34 -10.69
C ARG A 109 -10.87 2.93 -11.56
N LYS A 110 -10.92 1.66 -11.96
CA LYS A 110 -12.02 1.09 -12.74
C LYS A 110 -13.35 1.11 -11.98
N ALA A 111 -13.33 0.85 -10.68
CA ALA A 111 -14.54 0.92 -9.85
C ALA A 111 -15.06 2.36 -9.72
N ASN A 112 -14.15 3.33 -9.56
CA ASN A 112 -14.48 4.75 -9.46
C ASN A 112 -15.05 5.33 -10.77
N GLU A 113 -14.55 4.86 -11.93
CA GLU A 113 -15.12 5.20 -13.23
C GLU A 113 -16.58 4.75 -13.36
N LEU A 114 -16.92 3.55 -12.86
CA LEU A 114 -18.28 3.03 -12.91
C LEU A 114 -19.25 3.76 -11.98
N VAL A 115 -18.78 4.22 -10.82
CA VAL A 115 -19.60 5.00 -9.86
C VAL A 115 -19.98 6.37 -10.41
N ARG A 116 -19.20 6.92 -11.33
CA ARG A 116 -19.45 8.24 -11.93
C ARG A 116 -20.35 8.18 -13.17
N LYS A 117 -20.86 7.00 -13.56
CA LYS A 117 -21.82 6.89 -14.67
C LYS A 117 -23.21 7.32 -14.21
N GLU A 118 -23.83 8.23 -14.94
CA GLU A 118 -25.19 8.73 -14.65
C GLU A 118 -26.29 7.67 -14.82
N ASN A 119 -26.06 6.61 -15.62
CA ASN A 119 -27.01 5.52 -15.86
C ASN A 119 -26.30 4.15 -15.86
N PRO A 120 -26.00 3.56 -14.70
CA PRO A 120 -25.32 2.27 -14.63
C PRO A 120 -26.26 1.13 -15.05
N THR A 121 -25.75 0.21 -15.88
CA THR A 121 -26.46 -1.02 -16.24
C THR A 121 -26.32 -2.09 -15.15
N ALA A 122 -27.17 -3.12 -15.15
CA ALA A 122 -27.02 -4.27 -14.25
C ALA A 122 -25.63 -4.97 -14.39
N ALA A 123 -25.08 -4.97 -15.60
CA ALA A 123 -23.73 -5.45 -15.88
C ALA A 123 -22.66 -4.55 -15.24
N ASP A 124 -22.84 -3.23 -15.25
CA ASP A 124 -21.95 -2.28 -14.57
C ASP A 124 -21.94 -2.49 -13.05
N LEU A 125 -23.11 -2.73 -12.44
CA LEU A 125 -23.22 -3.00 -11.00
C LEU A 125 -22.51 -4.30 -10.61
N THR A 126 -22.69 -5.37 -11.40
CA THR A 126 -22.00 -6.65 -11.20
C THR A 126 -20.48 -6.49 -11.32
N ARG A 127 -20.03 -5.73 -12.34
CA ARG A 127 -18.61 -5.43 -12.55
C ARG A 127 -18.05 -4.59 -11.42
N PHE A 128 -18.79 -3.60 -10.93
CA PHE A 128 -18.39 -2.78 -9.78
C PHE A 128 -18.18 -3.65 -8.54
N ALA A 129 -19.12 -4.53 -8.21
CA ALA A 129 -18.99 -5.46 -7.08
C ALA A 129 -17.75 -6.35 -7.20
N GLY A 130 -17.49 -6.92 -8.38
CA GLY A 130 -16.29 -7.74 -8.63
C GLY A 130 -14.98 -6.96 -8.50
N LEU A 131 -14.96 -5.70 -8.95
CA LEU A 131 -13.80 -4.81 -8.81
C LEU A 131 -13.55 -4.42 -7.35
N MET A 132 -14.59 -4.12 -6.59
CA MET A 132 -14.51 -3.80 -5.17
C MET A 132 -14.02 -5.01 -4.35
N GLY A 133 -14.55 -6.21 -4.61
CA GLY A 133 -14.08 -7.44 -3.98
C GLY A 133 -12.61 -7.74 -4.28
N SER A 134 -12.19 -7.59 -5.56
CA SER A 134 -10.79 -7.76 -5.95
C SER A 134 -9.88 -6.72 -5.30
N TRP A 135 -10.33 -5.47 -5.22
CA TRP A 135 -9.59 -4.41 -4.54
C TRP A 135 -9.41 -4.74 -3.06
N LYS A 136 -10.46 -5.18 -2.35
CA LYS A 136 -10.39 -5.58 -0.94
C LYS A 136 -9.41 -6.71 -0.74
N LEU A 137 -9.46 -7.74 -1.59
CA LEU A 137 -8.54 -8.87 -1.56
C LEU A 137 -7.08 -8.40 -1.67
N PHE A 138 -6.73 -7.63 -2.69
CA PHE A 138 -5.35 -7.18 -2.89
C PHE A 138 -4.87 -6.26 -1.77
N THR A 139 -5.71 -5.35 -1.28
CA THR A 139 -5.40 -4.49 -0.13
C THR A 139 -5.15 -5.33 1.13
N THR A 140 -5.98 -6.35 1.38
CA THR A 140 -5.84 -7.26 2.52
C THR A 140 -4.53 -8.04 2.45
N ILE A 141 -4.23 -8.66 1.30
CA ILE A 141 -2.98 -9.41 1.12
C ILE A 141 -1.78 -8.47 1.28
N THR A 142 -1.86 -7.26 0.74
CA THR A 142 -0.80 -6.24 0.92
C THR A 142 -0.58 -5.94 2.40
N LEU A 143 -1.65 -5.71 3.18
CA LEU A 143 -1.54 -5.47 4.61
C LEU A 143 -0.92 -6.66 5.36
N VAL A 144 -1.31 -7.89 5.02
CA VAL A 144 -0.74 -9.11 5.62
C VAL A 144 0.75 -9.22 5.30
N VAL A 145 1.16 -8.95 4.06
CA VAL A 145 2.58 -8.94 3.66
C VAL A 145 3.35 -7.88 4.43
N LEU A 146 2.84 -6.65 4.50
CA LEU A 146 3.48 -5.56 5.25
C LEU A 146 3.56 -5.87 6.75
N ALA A 147 2.50 -6.42 7.35
CA ALA A 147 2.50 -6.87 8.74
C ALA A 147 3.55 -7.97 8.97
N THR A 148 3.70 -8.90 8.03
CA THR A 148 4.74 -9.95 8.08
C THR A 148 6.13 -9.33 8.05
N ILE A 149 6.38 -8.30 7.22
CA ILE A 149 7.65 -7.57 7.20
C ILE A 149 7.92 -6.91 8.56
N VAL A 150 6.91 -6.30 9.19
CA VAL A 150 7.04 -5.67 10.51
C VAL A 150 7.31 -6.71 11.60
N ILE A 151 6.51 -7.76 11.68
CA ILE A 151 6.68 -8.85 12.66
C ILE A 151 8.07 -9.47 12.52
N THR A 152 8.47 -9.86 11.30
CA THR A 152 9.81 -10.42 11.06
C THR A 152 10.93 -9.40 11.27
N ALA A 153 10.65 -8.11 11.26
CA ALA A 153 11.61 -7.08 11.65
C ALA A 153 11.74 -6.93 13.16
N VAL A 154 10.63 -6.93 13.91
CA VAL A 154 10.61 -6.73 15.36
C VAL A 154 11.09 -7.98 16.11
N PHE A 155 10.55 -9.15 15.78
CA PHE A 155 10.84 -10.38 16.53
C PHE A 155 12.20 -11.00 16.21
N LYS A 156 12.93 -10.47 15.23
CA LYS A 156 14.31 -10.91 14.93
C LYS A 156 15.39 -10.09 15.65
N PHE A 157 15.00 -9.14 16.50
CA PHE A 157 15.87 -8.46 17.47
C PHE A 157 15.65 -8.94 18.92
N GLY A 158 14.96 -10.07 19.11
CA GLY A 158 14.55 -10.58 20.42
C GLY A 158 14.87 -12.04 20.73
N LEU A 159 15.82 -12.67 20.02
CA LEU A 159 16.43 -13.97 20.32
C LEU A 159 17.89 -13.99 19.85
#